data_AF-A0A382MCA3-F1
#
_entry.id   AF-A0A382MCA3-F1
#
_cell.length_a   1.000
_cell.length_b   1.000
_cell.length_c   1.000
_cell.angle_alpha   90.00
_cell.angle_beta   90.00
_cell.angle_gamma   90.00
#
_symmetry.space_group_name_H-M   'P 1'
#
loop_
_entity.id
_entity.type
_entity.pdbx_description
1 polymer ?
#
loop_
_entity_poly.entity_id
_entity_poly.type
_entity_poly.pdbx_seq_one_letter_code
_entity_poly.pdbx_strand_id
1 'polypeptide(L)'
;VLLEAGISVPAGEEQFNILCPFHYDQHTSCSINTSKGVWICFRGCGQGSLRGFVQEYLNLSSGQLSQFLGDHSVSVGTDFFDEFEVE
;
A
#
# COMPACT_ATOMS: atom_id res chain seq x y z
N VAL A 1 3.56 -2.00 1.93
CA VAL A 1 3.04 -1.14 0.83
C VAL A 1 1.59 -0.74 1.06
N LEU A 2 0.62 -1.66 1.02
CA LEU A 2 -0.80 -1.29 1.20
C LEU A 2 -1.14 -0.88 2.64
N LEU A 3 -0.61 -1.59 3.63
CA LEU A 3 -0.76 -1.23 5.04
C LEU A 3 -0.21 0.17 5.34
N GLU A 4 0.95 0.51 4.78
CA GLU A 4 1.54 1.86 4.91
C GLU A 4 0.62 2.94 4.35
N ALA A 5 -0.06 2.65 3.23
CA ALA A 5 -1.03 3.55 2.62
C ALA A 5 -2.37 3.60 3.37
N GLY A 6 -2.49 2.96 4.54
CA GLY A 6 -3.72 2.92 5.35
C GLY A 6 -4.77 1.96 4.82
N ILE A 7 -4.41 1.03 3.92
CA ILE A 7 -5.35 0.07 3.32
C ILE A 7 -5.23 -1.26 4.05
N SER A 8 -6.32 -1.63 4.72
CA SER A 8 -6.42 -2.90 5.42
C SER A 8 -6.35 -4.09 4.45
N VAL A 9 -5.44 -5.01 4.72
CA VAL A 9 -5.28 -6.26 3.97
C VAL A 9 -5.88 -7.40 4.80
N PRO A 10 -6.88 -8.14 4.30
CA PRO A 10 -7.43 -9.29 5.01
C PRO A 10 -6.36 -10.38 5.20
N ALA A 11 -6.26 -10.93 6.41
CA ALA A 11 -5.30 -11.97 6.72
C ALA A 11 -5.68 -13.29 6.03
N GLY A 12 -4.71 -13.94 5.39
CA GLY A 12 -4.89 -15.25 4.75
C GLY A 12 -5.44 -15.20 3.31
N GLU A 13 -5.74 -14.01 2.78
CA GLU A 13 -6.17 -13.85 1.39
C GLU A 13 -5.09 -13.13 0.56
N GLU A 14 -4.70 -13.76 -0.55
CA GLU A 14 -3.77 -13.15 -1.51
C GLU A 14 -4.45 -12.18 -2.48
N GLN A 15 -5.78 -12.23 -2.55
CA GLN A 15 -6.57 -11.39 -3.43
C GLN A 15 -7.89 -11.02 -2.76
N PHE A 16 -8.23 -9.73 -2.78
CA PHE A 16 -9.44 -9.20 -2.17
C PHE A 16 -9.96 -7.99 -2.96
N ASN A 17 -11.21 -7.63 -2.71
CA ASN A 17 -11.87 -6.50 -3.38
C ASN A 17 -12.18 -5.37 -2.38
N ILE A 18 -12.00 -4.13 -2.81
CA ILE A 18 -12.34 -2.92 -2.07
C ILE A 18 -13.18 -1.97 -2.93
N LEU A 19 -13.78 -0.96 -2.30
CA LEU A 19 -14.27 0.22 -3.02
C LEU A 19 -13.09 0.89 -3.72
N CYS A 20 -13.24 1.25 -4.99
CA CYS A 20 -12.17 1.93 -5.68
C CYS A 20 -12.00 3.35 -5.09
N PRO A 21 -10.78 3.76 -4.72
CA PRO A 21 -10.56 5.11 -4.20
C PRO A 21 -10.51 6.18 -5.28
N PHE A 22 -10.42 5.81 -6.56
CA PHE A 22 -10.26 6.74 -7.69
C PHE A 22 -11.59 7.22 -8.29
N HIS A 23 -12.71 6.65 -7.86
CA HIS A 23 -14.05 7.11 -8.23
C HIS A 23 -15.03 6.85 -7.10
N TYR A 24 -16.19 7.49 -7.17
CA TYR A 24 -17.30 7.18 -6.26
C TYR A 24 -17.99 5.88 -6.72
N ASP A 25 -17.96 4.85 -5.89
CA ASP A 25 -18.64 3.58 -6.14
C ASP A 25 -19.57 3.19 -4.99
N GLN A 26 -20.61 2.41 -5.32
CA GLN A 26 -21.49 1.76 -4.35
C GLN A 26 -21.11 0.30 -4.11
N HIS A 27 -20.25 -0.28 -4.97
CA HIS A 27 -19.81 -1.67 -4.89
C HIS A 27 -18.29 -1.79 -4.96
N THR A 28 -17.75 -2.85 -4.38
CA THR A 28 -16.31 -3.14 -4.45
C THR A 28 -15.93 -3.47 -5.89
N SER A 29 -15.27 -2.52 -6.57
CA SER A 29 -14.88 -2.63 -7.98
C SER A 29 -13.38 -2.67 -8.21
N CYS A 30 -12.59 -2.46 -7.16
CA CYS A 30 -11.14 -2.52 -7.20
C CYS A 30 -10.67 -3.85 -6.60
N SER A 31 -10.05 -4.69 -7.42
CA SER A 31 -9.43 -5.94 -7.00
C SER A 31 -7.92 -5.72 -6.80
N ILE A 32 -7.42 -6.22 -5.69
CA ILE A 32 -6.02 -6.15 -5.28
C ILE A 32 -5.51 -7.57 -5.13
N ASN A 33 -4.37 -7.87 -5.74
CA ASN A 33 -3.66 -9.14 -5.55
C ASN A 33 -2.27 -8.86 -4.95
N THR A 34 -2.08 -9.24 -3.69
CA THR A 34 -0.86 -8.99 -2.91
C THR A 34 0.28 -9.91 -3.33
N SER A 35 -0.03 -11.16 -3.68
CA SER A 35 0.93 -12.15 -4.16
C SER A 35 1.59 -11.74 -5.48
N LYS A 36 0.80 -11.19 -6.41
CA LYS A 36 1.27 -10.66 -7.70
C LYS A 36 1.74 -9.21 -7.63
N GLY A 37 1.41 -8.48 -6.57
CA GLY A 37 1.72 -7.06 -6.44
C GLY A 37 1.00 -6.18 -7.46
N VAL A 38 -0.24 -6.51 -7.82
CA VAL A 38 -1.04 -5.79 -8.83
C VAL A 38 -2.45 -5.43 -8.35
N TRP A 39 -3.07 -4.47 -9.04
CA TRP A 39 -4.46 -4.07 -8.85
C TRP A 39 -5.17 -3.84 -10.19
N ILE A 40 -6.50 -3.86 -10.17
CA ILE A 40 -7.37 -3.50 -11.29
C ILE A 40 -8.69 -2.94 -10.79
N CYS A 41 -9.17 -1.85 -11.38
CA CYS A 41 -10.54 -1.39 -11.22
C CYS A 41 -11.39 -1.84 -12.43
N PHE A 42 -12.40 -2.67 -12.17
CA PHE A 42 -13.29 -3.20 -13.22
C PHE A 42 -14.30 -2.17 -13.77
N ARG A 43 -14.32 -0.95 -13.21
CA ARG A 43 -15.08 0.20 -13.75
C ARG A 43 -14.26 1.07 -14.71
N GLY A 44 -12.96 0.80 -14.87
CA GLY A 44 -12.11 1.45 -15.87
C GLY A 44 -11.23 2.59 -15.36
N CYS A 45 -11.07 2.78 -14.04
CA CYS A 45 -10.17 3.82 -13.51
C CYS A 45 -8.69 3.52 -13.77
N GLY A 46 -8.32 2.25 -13.84
CA GLY A 46 -6.93 1.86 -14.04
C GLY A 46 -6.62 0.45 -13.57
N GLN A 47 -5.38 0.06 -13.80
CA GLN A 47 -4.77 -1.19 -13.39
C GLN A 47 -3.26 -1.03 -13.37
N GLY A 48 -2.54 -1.88 -12.64
CA GLY A 48 -1.09 -1.84 -12.63
C GLY A 48 -0.48 -2.41 -11.36
N SER A 49 0.71 -1.94 -11.01
CA SER A 49 1.40 -2.36 -9.78
C SER A 49 0.83 -1.71 -8.52
N LEU A 50 0.98 -2.34 -7.36
CA LEU A 50 0.59 -1.74 -6.08
C LEU A 50 1.40 -0.48 -5.74
N ARG A 51 2.63 -0.36 -6.25
CA ARG A 51 3.42 0.87 -6.07
C ARG A 51 2.78 2.04 -6.81
N GLY A 52 2.40 1.83 -8.08
CA GLY A 52 1.69 2.85 -8.87
C GLY A 52 0.32 3.18 -8.27
N PHE A 53 -0.40 2.19 -7.76
CA PHE A 53 -1.63 2.41 -7.02
C PHE A 53 -1.44 3.37 -5.83
N VAL A 54 -0.46 3.10 -4.95
CA VAL A 54 -0.19 3.93 -3.77
C VAL A 54 0.28 5.33 -4.18
N GLN A 55 1.07 5.43 -5.24
CA GLN A 55 1.53 6.70 -5.78
C GLN A 55 0.35 7.61 -6.17
N GLU A 56 -0.59 7.08 -6.95
CA GLU A 56 -1.79 7.81 -7.38
C GLU A 56 -2.72 8.09 -6.19
N TYR A 57 -2.91 7.09 -5.31
CA TYR A 57 -3.82 7.20 -4.18
C TYR A 57 -3.41 8.28 -3.18
N LEU A 58 -2.11 8.39 -2.90
CA LEU A 58 -1.55 9.39 -1.99
C LEU A 58 -1.08 10.66 -2.72
N ASN A 59 -1.25 10.72 -4.05
CA ASN A 59 -0.81 11.81 -4.91
C ASN A 59 0.69 12.17 -4.71
N LEU A 60 1.54 11.14 -4.68
CA LEU A 60 2.98 11.27 -4.44
C LEU A 60 3.77 11.33 -5.76
N SER A 61 4.86 12.09 -5.77
CA SER A 61 5.88 11.95 -6.80
C SER A 61 6.69 10.65 -6.63
N SER A 62 7.38 10.19 -7.68
CA SER A 62 8.22 8.98 -7.61
C SER A 62 9.30 9.03 -6.53
N GLY A 63 9.85 10.22 -6.26
CA GLY A 63 10.82 10.45 -5.18
C GLY A 63 10.18 10.29 -3.81
N GLN A 64 9.04 10.94 -3.58
CA GLN A 64 8.28 10.83 -2.33
C GLN A 64 7.77 9.41 -2.09
N LEU A 65 7.35 8.69 -3.12
CA LEU A 65 6.95 7.28 -3.01
C LEU A 65 8.12 6.40 -2.56
N SER A 66 9.31 6.64 -3.10
CA SER A 66 10.51 5.87 -2.74
C SER A 66 10.90 6.12 -1.28
N GLN A 67 10.84 7.37 -0.83
CA GLN A 67 11.04 7.74 0.57
C GLN A 67 9.96 7.13 1.47
N PHE A 68 8.69 7.29 1.12
CA PHE A 68 7.55 6.74 1.87
C PHE A 68 7.64 5.22 2.05
N LEU A 69 8.01 4.49 1.00
CA LEU A 69 8.18 3.04 1.08
C LEU A 69 9.48 2.62 1.77
N GLY A 70 10.53 3.45 1.71
CA GLY A 70 11.80 3.22 2.38
C GLY A 70 11.70 3.40 3.90
N ASP A 71 11.04 4.48 4.33
CA ASP A 71 10.84 4.82 5.75
C ASP A 71 9.98 3.78 6.49
N HIS A 72 9.08 3.10 5.77
CA HIS A 72 8.27 2.01 6.31
C HIS A 72 8.85 0.61 6.03
N SER A 73 9.94 0.49 5.28
CA SER A 73 10.70 -0.76 5.15
C SER A 73 11.68 -0.94 6.30
N VAL A 74 11.23 -0.75 7.54
CA VAL A 74 11.99 -1.22 8.70
C VAL A 74 11.72 -2.70 8.83
N SER A 75 12.66 -3.50 8.37
CA SER A 75 12.81 -4.88 8.81
C SER A 75 12.93 -4.87 10.33
N VAL A 76 11.85 -5.26 11.03
CA VAL A 76 11.91 -5.62 12.45
C VAL A 76 12.83 -6.83 12.55
N GLY A 77 14.08 -6.54 12.87
CA GLY A 77 15.15 -7.53 12.90
C GLY A 77 16.51 -6.86 12.99
N THR A 78 16.72 -6.06 14.03
CA THR A 78 17.98 -5.85 14.79
C THR A 78 17.75 -4.68 15.76
N ASP A 79 17.75 -4.99 17.05
CA ASP A 79 18.30 -4.16 18.15
C ASP A 79 18.13 -2.63 18.03
N PHE A 80 16.92 -2.12 18.29
CA PHE A 80 16.64 -0.68 18.49
C PHE A 80 16.26 -0.33 19.94
N PHE A 81 16.48 -1.25 20.88
CA PHE A 81 16.62 -0.92 22.30
C PHE A 81 18.09 -1.09 22.68
N ASP A 82 18.93 -0.12 22.31
CA ASP A 82 20.23 0.02 22.95
C ASP A 82 20.45 1.51 23.25
N GLU A 83 20.44 1.79 24.55
CA GLU A 83 21.07 2.91 25.24
C GLU A 83 20.55 4.34 24.97
N PHE A 84 19.54 4.74 25.75
CA PHE A 84 19.49 6.11 26.26
C PHE A 84 19.62 6.09 27.78
N GLU A 85 20.83 5.81 28.27
CA GLU A 85 21.30 6.25 29.57
C GLU A 85 22.47 7.23 29.37
N VAL A 86 22.17 8.53 29.36
CA VAL A 86 23.10 9.63 29.67
C VAL A 86 22.19 10.86 29.91
N GLU A 87 22.11 11.56 31.04
CA GLU A 87 22.88 11.65 32.30
C GLU A 87 21.92 12.14 33.40
#